data_AF-A0A5B0GMY3-F1
#
_entry.id   AF-A0A5B0GMY3-F1
#
_cell.length_a   1.000
_cell.length_b   1.000
_cell.length_c   1.000
_cell.angle_alpha   90.00
_cell.angle_beta   90.00
_cell.angle_gamma   90.00
#
_symmetry.space_group_name_H-M   'P 1'
#
loop_
_entity.id
_entity.type
_entity.pdbx_description
1 polymer ?
#
loop_
_entity_poly.entity_id
_entity_poly.type
_entity_poly.pdbx_seq_one_letter_code
_entity_poly.pdbx_strand_id
1 'polypeptide(L)'
;MGKKLNKAVDIWETLTSDQIDRAGHSAARVVAARKKGVADSAIAAQLTENSQRNNPSNSETFTVGDVQSVAKFFDANRTRPAITRSETSGLIELAEGSTPPSGAGAPDGLLPTQ
;
A
#
# COMPACT_ATOMS: atom_id res chain seq x y z
N MET A 1 8.90 13.74 20.56
CA MET A 1 8.64 13.22 19.20
C MET A 1 7.26 12.56 19.00
N GLY A 2 6.41 12.34 20.02
CA GLY A 2 5.18 11.53 19.84
C GLY A 2 3.96 12.19 19.17
N LYS A 3 3.86 13.52 19.09
CA LYS A 3 2.62 14.18 18.58
C LYS A 3 2.48 14.16 17.05
N LYS A 4 3.60 14.11 16.31
CA LYS A 4 3.59 14.08 14.83
C LYS A 4 3.33 12.68 14.30
N LEU A 5 3.93 11.67 14.93
CA LEU A 5 3.74 10.25 14.58
C LEU A 5 2.28 9.84 14.73
N ASN A 6 1.64 10.16 15.86
CA ASN A 6 0.23 9.84 16.08
C ASN A 6 -0.67 10.51 15.04
N LYS A 7 -0.39 11.77 14.65
CA LYS A 7 -1.21 12.51 13.69
C LYS A 7 -1.10 11.94 12.26
N ALA A 8 0.09 11.52 11.83
CA ALA A 8 0.27 10.90 10.52
C ALA A 8 -0.46 9.55 10.43
N VAL A 9 -0.39 8.76 11.51
CA VAL A 9 -1.04 7.46 11.59
C VAL A 9 -2.56 7.57 11.67
N ASP A 10 -3.08 8.52 12.45
CA ASP A 10 -4.54 8.73 12.57
C ASP A 10 -5.15 9.22 11.25
N ILE A 11 -4.43 10.07 10.48
CA ILE A 11 -4.85 10.50 9.14
C ILE A 11 -4.86 9.30 8.18
N TRP A 12 -3.85 8.44 8.25
CA TRP A 12 -3.79 7.24 7.41
C TRP A 12 -4.92 6.26 7.73
N GLU A 13 -5.19 5.98 9.01
CA GLU A 13 -6.30 5.11 9.43
C GLU A 13 -7.66 5.69 9.02
N THR A 14 -7.87 6.99 9.19
CA THR A 14 -9.14 7.66 8.82
C THR A 14 -9.36 7.64 7.30
N LEU A 15 -8.31 7.87 6.51
CA LEU A 15 -8.41 7.85 5.05
C LEU A 15 -8.59 6.45 4.48
N THR A 16 -8.07 5.43 5.16
CA THR A 16 -8.05 4.06 4.65
C THR A 16 -9.14 3.17 5.24
N SER A 17 -9.82 3.55 6.34
CA SER A 17 -10.83 2.72 7.01
C SER A 17 -11.87 2.15 6.02
N ASP A 18 -12.53 3.01 5.24
CA ASP A 18 -13.54 2.59 4.26
C ASP A 18 -12.95 1.80 3.07
N GLN A 19 -11.66 1.99 2.79
CA GLN A 19 -10.96 1.28 1.72
C GLN A 19 -10.46 -0.10 2.20
N ILE A 20 -9.99 -0.20 3.45
CA ILE A 20 -9.50 -1.42 4.10
C ILE A 20 -10.65 -2.42 4.20
N ASP A 21 -11.83 -2.00 4.62
CA ASP A 21 -12.99 -2.88 4.73
C ASP A 21 -13.39 -3.46 3.35
N ARG A 22 -13.41 -2.62 2.32
CA ARG A 22 -13.72 -3.04 0.94
C ARG A 22 -12.63 -3.93 0.33
N ALA A 23 -11.36 -3.59 0.55
CA ALA A 23 -10.22 -4.35 0.05
C ALA A 23 -10.12 -5.72 0.74
N GLY A 24 -10.28 -5.76 2.06
CA GLY A 24 -10.28 -6.98 2.85
C GLY A 24 -11.41 -7.94 2.44
N HIS A 25 -12.62 -7.43 2.24
CA HIS A 25 -13.73 -8.24 1.73
C HIS A 25 -13.51 -8.75 0.30
N SER A 26 -12.91 -7.92 -0.56
CA SER A 26 -12.60 -8.33 -1.94
C SER A 26 -11.50 -9.40 -1.98
N ALA A 27 -10.46 -9.27 -1.17
CA ALA A 27 -9.42 -10.28 -1.02
C ALA A 27 -9.98 -11.60 -0.47
N ALA A 28 -10.90 -11.56 0.50
CA ALA A 28 -11.58 -12.74 1.00
C ALA A 28 -12.37 -13.48 -0.10
N ARG A 29 -13.05 -12.73 -0.98
CA ARG A 29 -13.78 -13.30 -2.13
C ARG A 29 -12.85 -13.94 -3.14
N VAL A 30 -11.70 -13.33 -3.42
CA VAL A 30 -10.65 -13.92 -4.27
C VAL A 30 -10.21 -15.27 -3.71
N VAL A 31 -9.85 -15.32 -2.43
CA VAL A 31 -9.42 -16.59 -1.78
C VAL A 31 -10.54 -17.63 -1.78
N ALA A 32 -11.79 -17.23 -1.54
CA ALA A 32 -12.93 -18.14 -1.58
C ALA A 32 -13.18 -18.72 -2.98
N ALA A 33 -13.06 -17.92 -4.04
CA ALA A 33 -13.17 -18.38 -5.42
C ALA A 33 -12.07 -19.39 -5.77
N ARG A 34 -10.81 -19.09 -5.39
CA ARG A 34 -9.68 -20.01 -5.57
C ARG A 34 -9.91 -21.35 -4.86
N LYS A 35 -10.41 -21.32 -3.61
CA LYS A 35 -10.75 -22.54 -2.84
C LYS A 35 -11.84 -23.39 -3.51
N LYS A 36 -12.70 -22.78 -4.33
CA LYS A 36 -13.70 -23.50 -5.15
C LYS A 36 -13.17 -23.97 -6.51
N GLY A 37 -11.87 -23.82 -6.77
CA GLY A 37 -11.24 -24.27 -8.02
C GLY A 37 -11.42 -23.32 -9.20
N VAL A 38 -11.85 -22.08 -8.97
CA VAL A 38 -11.89 -21.07 -10.04
C VAL A 38 -10.46 -20.75 -10.46
N ALA A 39 -10.18 -20.80 -11.77
CA ALA A 39 -8.85 -20.53 -12.30
C ALA A 39 -8.42 -19.08 -12.01
N ASP A 40 -7.15 -18.90 -11.59
CA ASP A 40 -6.60 -17.58 -11.25
C ASP A 40 -6.71 -16.59 -12.42
N SER A 41 -6.63 -17.07 -13.67
CA SER A 41 -6.80 -16.24 -14.87
C SER A 41 -8.23 -15.70 -15.03
N ALA A 42 -9.25 -16.48 -14.66
CA ALA A 42 -10.64 -16.04 -14.71
C ALA A 42 -10.92 -14.99 -13.61
N ILE A 43 -10.34 -15.17 -12.42
CA ILE A 43 -10.43 -14.19 -11.34
C ILE A 43 -9.75 -12.88 -11.75
N ALA A 44 -8.55 -12.95 -12.34
CA ALA A 44 -7.81 -11.78 -12.82
C ALA A 44 -8.58 -11.01 -13.90
N ALA A 45 -9.17 -11.71 -14.87
CA ALA A 45 -10.02 -11.11 -15.90
C ALA A 45 -11.22 -10.37 -15.28
N GLN A 46 -11.91 -11.01 -14.33
CA GLN A 46 -13.06 -10.40 -13.65
C GLN A 46 -12.67 -9.17 -12.82
N LEU A 47 -11.53 -9.20 -12.13
CA LEU A 47 -11.03 -8.05 -11.38
C LEU A 47 -10.68 -6.89 -12.31
N THR A 48 -10.04 -7.17 -13.44
CA THR A 48 -9.72 -6.17 -14.47
C THR A 48 -10.98 -5.51 -15.02
N GLU A 49 -11.98 -6.31 -15.41
CA GLU A 49 -13.26 -5.80 -15.92
C GLU A 49 -13.98 -4.94 -14.86
N ASN A 50 -14.00 -5.39 -13.61
CA ASN A 50 -14.59 -4.63 -12.52
C ASN A 50 -13.83 -3.32 -12.26
N SER A 51 -12.50 -3.32 -12.37
CA SER A 51 -11.69 -2.13 -12.18
C SER A 51 -11.98 -1.09 -13.28
N GLN A 52 -12.06 -1.52 -14.54
CA GLN A 52 -12.46 -0.68 -15.67
C GLN A 52 -13.85 -0.09 -15.50
N ARG A 53 -14.81 -0.91 -15.03
CA ARG A 53 -16.20 -0.48 -14.82
C ARG A 53 -16.34 0.51 -13.66
N ASN A 54 -15.67 0.24 -12.55
CA ASN A 54 -15.89 0.97 -11.30
C ASN A 54 -14.95 2.16 -11.13
N ASN A 55 -13.78 2.15 -11.77
CA ASN A 55 -12.76 3.19 -11.70
C ASN A 55 -12.29 3.59 -13.12
N PRO A 56 -13.18 4.08 -14.00
CA PRO A 56 -12.86 4.27 -15.42
C PRO A 56 -11.73 5.28 -15.69
N SER A 57 -11.52 6.25 -14.79
CA SER A 57 -10.42 7.22 -14.90
C SER A 57 -9.08 6.75 -14.32
N ASN A 58 -9.08 5.65 -13.57
CA ASN A 58 -7.89 5.07 -12.94
C ASN A 58 -8.06 3.55 -12.78
N SER A 59 -8.28 2.88 -13.91
CA SER A 59 -8.53 1.43 -13.92
C SER A 59 -7.23 0.66 -13.84
N GLU A 60 -7.25 -0.41 -13.07
CA GLU A 60 -6.13 -1.33 -12.90
C GLU A 60 -6.32 -2.62 -13.69
N THR A 61 -5.24 -3.14 -14.27
CA THR A 61 -5.20 -4.46 -14.89
C THR A 61 -4.61 -5.47 -13.91
N PHE A 62 -5.32 -6.56 -13.68
CA PHE A 62 -4.89 -7.63 -12.78
C PHE A 62 -4.38 -8.82 -13.58
N THR A 63 -3.26 -9.38 -13.14
CA THR A 63 -2.65 -10.60 -13.67
C THR A 63 -2.91 -11.79 -12.74
N VAL A 64 -2.55 -12.99 -13.22
CA VAL A 64 -2.52 -14.20 -12.38
C VAL A 64 -1.60 -14.02 -11.16
N GLY A 65 -0.45 -13.35 -11.34
CA GLY A 65 0.49 -13.09 -10.24
C GLY A 65 -0.11 -12.19 -9.15
N ASP A 66 -0.96 -11.24 -9.53
CA ASP A 66 -1.64 -10.35 -8.57
C ASP A 66 -2.67 -11.13 -7.75
N VAL A 67 -3.45 -12.01 -8.39
CA VAL A 67 -4.40 -12.89 -7.71
C VAL A 67 -3.68 -13.79 -6.69
N GLN A 68 -2.52 -14.33 -7.07
CA GLN A 68 -1.70 -15.14 -6.18
C GLN A 68 -1.14 -14.32 -5.01
N SER A 69 -0.69 -13.09 -5.27
CA SER A 69 -0.16 -12.17 -4.26
C SER A 69 -1.23 -11.75 -3.25
N VAL A 70 -2.44 -11.41 -3.73
CA VAL A 70 -3.60 -11.09 -2.88
C VAL A 70 -3.93 -12.26 -1.95
N ALA A 71 -4.01 -13.48 -2.50
CA ALA A 71 -4.30 -14.65 -1.69
C ALA A 71 -3.20 -14.96 -0.68
N LYS A 72 -1.93 -14.88 -1.10
CA LYS A 72 -0.77 -15.07 -0.22
C LYS A 72 -0.79 -14.07 0.95
N PHE A 73 -1.05 -12.80 0.65
CA PHE A 73 -1.11 -11.75 1.66
C PHE A 73 -2.32 -11.94 2.59
N PHE A 74 -3.49 -12.29 2.06
CA PHE A 74 -4.67 -12.58 2.87
C PHE A 74 -4.42 -13.76 3.83
N ASP A 75 -3.84 -14.85 3.34
CA ASP A 75 -3.53 -16.03 4.15
C ASP A 75 -2.46 -15.73 5.22
N ALA A 76 -1.47 -14.90 4.90
CA ALA A 76 -0.46 -14.45 5.88
C ALA A 76 -1.08 -13.65 7.04
N ASN A 77 -2.23 -13.01 6.82
CA ASN A 77 -2.95 -12.23 7.83
C ASN A 77 -4.06 -13.03 8.55
N ARG A 78 -4.19 -14.35 8.32
CA ARG A 78 -5.35 -15.14 8.79
C ARG A 78 -5.51 -15.22 10.31
N THR A 79 -4.40 -15.24 11.05
CA THR A 79 -4.41 -15.41 12.52
C THR A 79 -3.83 -14.23 13.27
N ARG A 80 -2.89 -13.52 12.65
CA ARG A 80 -2.24 -12.31 13.15
C ARG A 80 -1.88 -11.43 11.95
N PRO A 81 -1.80 -10.10 12.12
CA PRO A 81 -1.32 -9.22 11.07
C PRO A 81 0.10 -9.62 10.63
N ALA A 82 0.33 -9.69 9.32
CA ALA A 82 1.65 -9.95 8.73
C ALA A 82 2.58 -8.72 8.85
N ILE A 83 1.98 -7.54 8.99
CA ILE A 83 2.66 -6.29 9.33
C ILE A 83 1.83 -5.57 10.40
N THR A 84 2.46 -5.19 11.49
CA THR A 84 1.81 -4.50 12.60
C THR A 84 1.81 -2.98 12.39
N ARG A 85 0.94 -2.26 13.10
CA ARG A 85 0.88 -0.80 13.08
C ARG A 85 2.25 -0.16 13.40
N SER A 86 2.95 -0.66 14.43
CA SER A 86 4.27 -0.15 14.82
C SER A 86 5.33 -0.36 13.74
N GLU A 87 5.31 -1.50 13.05
CA GLU A 87 6.24 -1.78 11.95
C GLU A 87 5.94 -0.89 10.74
N THR A 88 4.65 -0.70 10.39
CA THR A 88 4.25 0.24 9.33
C THR A 88 4.72 1.66 9.64
N SER A 89 4.52 2.15 10.87
CA SER A 89 5.00 3.47 11.28
C SER A 89 6.52 3.61 11.14
N GLY A 90 7.29 2.61 11.56
CA GLY A 90 8.75 2.62 11.43
C GLY A 90 9.22 2.64 9.96
N LEU A 91 8.54 1.93 9.07
CA LEU A 91 8.86 1.94 7.63
C LEU A 91 8.59 3.31 6.98
N ILE A 92 7.49 3.96 7.35
CA ILE A 92 7.16 5.32 6.85
C ILE A 92 8.22 6.33 7.30
N GLU A 93 8.60 6.31 8.58
CA GLU A 93 9.65 7.20 9.09
C GLU A 93 10.99 7.01 8.36
N LEU A 94 11.36 5.76 8.05
CA LEU A 94 12.57 5.47 7.30
C LEU A 94 12.52 6.05 5.87
N ALA A 95 11.36 5.97 5.21
CA ALA A 95 11.17 6.53 3.88
C ALA A 95 11.23 8.07 3.88
N GLU A 96 10.62 8.72 4.87
CA GLU A 96 10.60 10.18 4.99
C GLU A 96 11.97 10.75 5.44
N GLY A 97 12.66 10.07 6.36
CA GLY A 97 13.99 10.43 6.83
C GLY A 97 15.09 10.26 5.78
N SER A 98 14.81 9.55 4.69
CA SER A 98 15.72 9.37 3.55
C SER A 98 15.63 10.49 2.51
N THR A 99 14.89 11.57 2.79
CA THR A 99 14.95 12.79 1.97
C THR A 99 16.35 13.41 2.15
N PRO A 100 17.24 13.42 1.14
CA PRO A 100 18.50 14.14 1.28
C PRO A 100 18.17 15.61 1.59
N PRO A 101 18.92 16.30 2.46
CA PRO A 101 18.69 17.72 2.66
C PRO A 101 18.80 18.41 1.30
N SER A 102 17.67 18.87 0.78
CA SER A 102 17.62 19.79 -0.35
C SER A 102 18.53 20.95 0.03
N GLY A 103 19.59 21.14 -0.76
CA GLY A 103 20.76 21.93 -0.40
C GLY A 103 20.41 23.23 0.29
N ALA A 104 20.69 23.27 1.60
CA ALA A 104 20.85 24.53 2.30
C ALA A 104 21.96 25.29 1.56
N GLY A 105 21.63 26.52 1.15
CA GLY A 105 22.39 27.31 0.19
C GLY A 105 23.90 27.33 0.46
N ALA A 106 24.66 27.32 -0.63
CA ALA A 106 26.03 27.80 -0.60
C ALA A 106 26.02 29.18 0.09
N PRO A 107 26.79 29.40 1.16
CA PRO A 107 27.05 30.76 1.60
C PRO A 107 27.80 31.45 0.47
N ASP A 108 27.13 32.45 -0.11
CA ASP A 108 27.77 33.47 -0.92
C ASP A 108 28.96 34.06 -0.15
N GLY A 109 30.13 34.04 -0.79
CA GLY A 109 31.30 34.78 -0.34
C GLY A 109 32.29 33.96 0.50
N LEU A 110 33.39 33.58 -0.15
CA LEU A 110 34.73 34.10 0.15
C LEU A 110 35.72 33.42 -0.80
N LEU A 111 36.22 34.17 -1.78
CA LEU A 111 37.49 33.87 -2.43
C LEU A 111 38.61 34.10 -1.40
N PRO A 112 39.58 33.18 -1.27
CA PRO A 112 40.93 33.55 -0.93
C PRO A 112 41.78 33.50 -2.20
N THR A 113 42.33 34.65 -2.54
CA THR A 113 43.55 34.80 -3.31
C THR A 113 44.65 33.92 -2.71
N GLN A 114 45.35 33.15 -3.56
CA GLN A 114 46.81 33.12 -3.75
C GLN A 114 47.13 32.27 -4.99
#